data_AF-A0A819LF53-F1
#
_entry.id   AF-A0A819LF53-F1
#
_cell.length_a   1.000
_cell.length_b   1.000
_cell.length_c   1.000
_cell.angle_alpha   90.00
_cell.angle_beta   90.00
_cell.angle_gamma   90.00
#
_symmetry.space_group_name_H-M   'P 1'
#
loop_
_entity.id
_entity.type
_entity.pdbx_description
1 polymer ?
#
loop_
_entity_poly.entity_id
_entity_poly.type
_entity_poly.pdbx_seq_one_letter_code
_entity_poly.pdbx_strand_id
1 'polypeptide(L)'
;MLNYISGRLEEFSSEMKQTTDISSIDSIKQLIMSALDLAAINKIENESSSSSSIDQQNNDNKKVSIAFPIKTFRIRSSILTELLEVSHFRSIRQIFISILVIVFLQVAITDLFELGTIDFRLDVILWNFSNLSACLRLWLYLFVSACIGVYCCFHFWAYKRLSFIPIVSSLNTTEKSNKKPTSLLIFDSIWFTLYCLYIGLFLFFPVHYILAENYPIVTRIIILIEQV
;
A
#
# COMPACT_ATOMS: atom_id res chain seq x y z
N MET A 1 -35.43 -16.53 -66.49
CA MET A 1 -34.96 -15.61 -65.43
C MET A 1 -33.45 -15.72 -65.17
N LEU A 2 -32.86 -16.91 -65.09
CA LEU A 2 -31.40 -17.09 -64.96
C LEU A 2 -30.58 -16.60 -66.16
N ASN A 3 -31.05 -16.82 -67.40
CA ASN A 3 -30.35 -16.32 -68.60
C ASN A 3 -30.36 -14.79 -68.74
N TYR A 4 -31.30 -14.09 -68.11
CA TYR A 4 -31.36 -12.62 -68.13
C TYR A 4 -30.34 -12.00 -67.18
N ILE A 5 -30.06 -12.66 -66.05
CA ILE A 5 -29.09 -12.20 -65.04
C ILE A 5 -27.65 -12.44 -65.51
N SER A 6 -27.38 -13.56 -66.20
CA SER A 6 -26.05 -13.84 -66.75
C SER A 6 -25.64 -12.85 -67.84
N GLY A 7 -26.56 -12.51 -68.76
CA GLY A 7 -26.29 -11.50 -69.80
C GLY A 7 -26.03 -10.11 -69.23
N ARG A 8 -26.75 -9.72 -68.16
CA ARG A 8 -26.55 -8.46 -67.45
C ARG A 8 -25.20 -8.40 -66.71
N LEU A 9 -24.71 -9.53 -66.21
CA LEU A 9 -23.42 -9.65 -65.52
C LEU A 9 -22.23 -9.59 -66.49
N GLU A 10 -22.35 -10.18 -67.67
CA GLU A 10 -21.33 -10.07 -68.72
C GLU A 10 -21.25 -8.66 -69.31
N GLU A 11 -22.41 -8.01 -69.51
CA GLU A 11 -22.50 -6.61 -69.95
C GLU A 11 -21.82 -5.68 -68.93
N PHE A 12 -22.12 -5.83 -67.63
CA PHE A 12 -21.49 -5.06 -66.56
C PHE A 12 -19.99 -5.35 -66.40
N SER A 13 -19.56 -6.59 -66.61
CA SER A 13 -18.14 -6.95 -66.61
C SER A 13 -17.37 -6.34 -67.79
N SER A 14 -18.02 -6.19 -68.94
CA SER A 14 -17.41 -5.57 -70.13
C SER A 14 -17.29 -4.04 -69.98
N GLU A 15 -18.28 -3.41 -69.35
CA GLU A 15 -18.31 -1.98 -69.06
C GLU A 15 -17.21 -1.61 -68.03
N MET A 16 -17.03 -2.42 -66.98
CA MET A 16 -15.96 -2.26 -65.98
C MET A 16 -14.54 -2.44 -66.55
N LYS A 17 -14.39 -3.24 -67.61
CA LYS A 17 -13.10 -3.49 -68.28
C LYS A 17 -12.71 -2.38 -69.26
N GLN A 18 -13.69 -1.59 -69.72
CA GLN A 18 -13.49 -0.48 -70.63
C GLN A 18 -13.22 0.85 -69.90
N THR A 19 -13.67 0.99 -68.64
CA THR A 19 -13.52 2.21 -67.84
C THR A 19 -12.35 2.20 -66.84
N THR A 20 -11.50 1.16 -66.86
CA THR A 20 -10.29 1.10 -66.04
C THR A 20 -9.05 1.14 -66.93
N ASP A 21 -8.66 2.36 -67.30
CA ASP A 21 -7.47 2.67 -68.07
C ASP A 21 -6.24 1.95 -67.51
N ILE A 22 -5.63 1.16 -68.38
CA ILE A 22 -4.43 0.33 -68.15
C ILE A 22 -3.24 1.19 -67.66
N SER A 23 -3.25 2.52 -67.89
CA SER A 23 -2.24 3.45 -67.36
C SER A 23 -2.32 3.70 -65.85
N SER A 24 -3.48 3.51 -65.24
CA SER A 24 -3.69 3.74 -63.80
C SER A 24 -3.15 2.59 -62.96
N ILE A 25 -3.19 1.36 -63.49
CA ILE A 25 -2.67 0.17 -62.81
C ILE A 25 -1.14 0.18 -62.73
N ASP A 26 -0.46 0.65 -63.78
CA ASP A 26 1.00 0.76 -63.78
C ASP A 26 1.49 1.85 -62.83
N SER A 27 0.72 2.94 -62.70
CA SER A 27 1.00 4.00 -61.73
C SER A 27 0.84 3.50 -60.28
N ILE A 28 -0.17 2.68 -60.00
CA ILE A 28 -0.37 2.05 -58.67
C ILE A 28 0.74 1.04 -58.37
N LYS A 29 1.16 0.24 -59.36
CA LYS A 29 2.28 -0.69 -59.19
C LYS A 29 3.58 0.05 -58.86
N GLN A 30 3.89 1.14 -59.56
CA GLN A 30 5.07 1.95 -59.24
C GLN A 30 5.00 2.56 -57.84
N LEU A 31 3.82 3.04 -57.42
CA LEU A 31 3.63 3.60 -56.09
C LEU A 31 3.86 2.54 -54.99
N ILE A 32 3.32 1.33 -55.16
CA ILE A 32 3.53 0.22 -54.21
C ILE A 32 4.99 -0.23 -54.19
N MET A 33 5.65 -0.32 -55.35
CA MET A 33 7.07 -0.72 -55.44
C MET A 33 7.97 0.29 -54.72
N SER A 34 7.71 1.60 -54.89
CA SER A 34 8.46 2.66 -54.21
C SER A 34 8.22 2.69 -52.69
N ALA A 35 7.00 2.39 -52.24
CA ALA A 35 6.69 2.30 -50.81
C ALA A 35 7.34 1.06 -50.15
N LEU A 36 7.48 -0.04 -50.90
CA LEU A 36 8.14 -1.25 -50.43
C LEU A 36 9.66 -1.05 -50.29
N ASP A 37 10.30 -0.35 -51.24
CA ASP A 37 11.73 0.02 -51.12
C ASP A 37 11.97 0.97 -49.95
N LEU A 38 11.08 1.95 -49.71
CA LEU A 38 11.22 2.88 -48.60
C LEU A 38 10.97 2.20 -47.23
N ALA A 39 10.15 1.15 -47.19
CA ALA A 39 9.97 0.30 -46.02
C ALA A 39 11.18 -0.63 -45.78
N ALA A 40 11.80 -1.15 -46.84
CA ALA A 40 13.03 -1.93 -46.74
C ALA A 40 14.21 -1.09 -46.24
N ILE A 41 14.35 0.15 -46.71
CA ILE A 41 15.36 1.10 -46.24
C ILE A 41 15.12 1.47 -44.77
N ASN A 42 13.88 1.76 -44.36
CA ASN A 42 13.53 1.98 -42.94
C ASN A 42 13.78 0.75 -42.06
N LYS A 43 13.62 -0.46 -42.58
CA LYS A 43 13.93 -1.69 -41.83
C LYS A 43 15.44 -1.84 -41.58
N ILE A 44 16.27 -1.46 -42.56
CA ILE A 44 17.74 -1.50 -42.44
C ILE A 44 18.24 -0.38 -41.50
N GLU A 45 17.64 0.81 -41.55
CA GLU A 45 17.99 1.91 -40.63
C GLU A 45 17.62 1.58 -39.17
N ASN A 46 16.48 0.91 -38.95
CA ASN A 46 16.06 0.46 -37.62
C ASN A 46 16.85 -0.76 -37.09
N GLU A 47 17.38 -1.63 -37.95
CA GLU A 47 18.23 -2.77 -37.53
C GLU A 47 19.67 -2.34 -37.15
N SER A 48 20.14 -1.18 -37.62
CA SER A 48 21.46 -0.65 -37.24
C SER A 48 21.49 0.11 -35.90
N SER A 49 20.33 0.44 -35.32
CA SER A 49 20.19 1.27 -34.10
C SER A 49 19.62 0.54 -32.89
N SER A 50 19.46 -0.78 -32.90
CA SER A 50 18.92 -1.54 -31.75
C SER A 50 19.64 -2.87 -31.52
N SER A 51 20.94 -2.78 -31.25
CA SER A 51 21.63 -3.76 -30.43
C SER A 51 21.17 -3.61 -28.97
N SER A 52 20.06 -4.25 -28.60
CA SER A 52 19.80 -4.79 -27.25
C SER A 52 18.35 -5.27 -27.15
N SER A 53 18.16 -6.39 -26.46
CA SER A 53 16.89 -7.00 -26.02
C SER A 53 16.33 -8.10 -26.94
N ILE A 54 16.71 -9.34 -26.62
CA ILE A 54 16.01 -10.56 -27.02
C ILE A 54 14.74 -10.64 -26.15
N ASP A 55 13.57 -10.42 -26.73
CA ASP A 55 12.29 -10.79 -26.14
C ASP A 55 11.81 -12.11 -26.76
N GLN A 56 11.90 -13.18 -25.98
CA GLN A 56 11.31 -14.48 -26.28
C GLN A 56 9.92 -14.54 -25.65
N GLN A 57 8.91 -14.54 -26.51
CA GLN A 57 7.52 -14.86 -26.21
C GLN A 57 7.40 -16.12 -25.33
N ASN A 58 6.70 -16.02 -24.20
CA ASN A 58 6.01 -17.15 -23.62
C ASN A 58 4.69 -16.72 -22.99
N ASN A 59 3.61 -17.26 -23.55
CA ASN A 59 2.28 -17.27 -22.97
C ASN A 59 2.29 -18.08 -21.68
N ASP A 60 2.02 -17.44 -20.55
CA ASP A 60 1.51 -18.10 -19.36
C ASP A 60 0.70 -17.11 -18.51
N ASN A 61 -0.60 -17.40 -18.40
CA ASN A 61 -1.46 -17.04 -17.28
C ASN A 61 -1.35 -15.59 -16.79
N LYS A 62 -2.22 -14.72 -17.32
CA LYS A 62 -2.53 -13.41 -16.72
C LYS A 62 -3.22 -13.64 -15.36
N LYS A 63 -2.42 -14.02 -14.37
CA LYS A 63 -2.74 -13.95 -12.96
C LYS A 63 -2.98 -12.46 -12.71
N VAL A 64 -4.26 -12.07 -12.65
CA VAL A 64 -4.66 -10.77 -12.13
C VAL A 64 -4.17 -10.74 -10.70
N SER A 65 -2.94 -10.25 -10.49
CA SER A 65 -2.49 -9.87 -9.18
C SER A 65 -3.45 -8.76 -8.78
N ILE A 66 -4.26 -9.04 -7.76
CA ILE A 66 -4.97 -8.02 -7.00
C ILE A 66 -3.86 -7.25 -6.29
N ALA A 67 -3.16 -6.39 -7.04
CA ALA A 67 -2.15 -5.49 -6.53
C ALA A 67 -2.94 -4.38 -5.84
N PHE A 68 -3.07 -4.50 -4.52
CA PHE A 68 -3.61 -3.43 -3.72
C PHE A 68 -2.88 -2.14 -4.07
N PRO A 69 -3.60 -1.02 -4.31
CA PRO A 69 -2.97 0.23 -4.67
C PRO A 69 -1.93 0.59 -3.60
N ILE A 70 -0.68 0.71 -4.03
CA ILE A 70 0.44 1.05 -3.14
C ILE A 70 0.13 2.41 -2.53
N LYS A 71 0.13 2.47 -1.18
CA LYS A 71 -0.10 3.70 -0.44
C LYS A 71 1.04 4.67 -0.71
N THR A 72 0.78 5.67 -1.54
CA THR A 72 1.73 6.78 -1.77
C THR A 72 1.52 7.83 -0.69
N PHE A 73 2.51 8.00 0.19
CA PHE A 73 2.50 9.10 1.14
C PHE A 73 2.80 10.40 0.39
N ARG A 74 1.90 11.37 0.50
CA ARG A 74 2.08 12.73 0.00
C ARG A 74 2.09 13.67 1.18
N ILE A 75 2.91 14.71 1.12
CA ILE A 75 2.89 15.79 2.10
C ILE A 75 1.54 16.50 1.91
N ARG A 76 0.64 16.33 2.87
CA ARG A 76 -0.65 17.02 2.92
C ARG A 76 -0.90 17.46 4.36
N SER A 77 -1.51 18.62 4.53
CA SER A 77 -2.02 19.06 5.83
C SER A 77 -3.09 18.08 6.34
N SER A 78 -3.25 18.02 7.67
CA SER A 78 -4.39 17.31 8.24
C SER A 78 -5.68 17.99 7.76
N ILE A 79 -6.69 17.20 7.37
CA ILE A 79 -8.01 17.72 6.98
C ILE A 79 -8.56 18.62 8.07
N LEU A 80 -8.36 18.30 9.34
CA LEU A 80 -8.82 19.15 10.43
C LEU A 80 -8.12 20.51 10.41
N THR A 81 -6.83 20.56 10.08
CA THR A 81 -6.08 21.82 9.98
C THR A 81 -6.60 22.66 8.81
N GLU A 82 -6.81 22.07 7.64
CA GLU A 82 -7.38 22.75 6.47
C GLU A 82 -8.82 23.21 6.73
N LEU A 83 -9.61 22.38 7.42
CA LEU A 83 -11.00 22.68 7.74
C LEU A 83 -11.12 23.78 8.78
N LEU A 84 -10.26 23.79 9.81
CA LEU A 84 -10.21 24.84 10.84
C LEU A 84 -9.64 26.16 10.32
N GLU A 85 -8.94 26.16 9.19
CA GLU A 85 -8.43 27.37 8.55
C GLU A 85 -9.56 28.22 7.94
N VAL A 86 -10.60 27.54 7.44
CA VAL A 86 -11.80 28.18 6.89
C VAL A 86 -12.45 29.08 7.94
N SER A 87 -12.86 30.28 7.51
CA SER A 87 -13.38 31.35 8.38
C SER A 87 -14.50 30.89 9.32
N HIS A 88 -15.41 30.03 8.85
CA HIS A 88 -16.51 29.51 9.66
C HIS A 88 -16.06 28.59 10.80
N PHE A 89 -15.09 27.72 10.56
CA PHE A 89 -14.57 26.81 11.59
C PHE A 89 -13.59 27.47 12.55
N ARG A 90 -12.91 28.54 12.12
CA ARG A 90 -12.10 29.38 13.01
C ARG A 90 -12.94 29.95 14.14
N SER A 91 -14.17 30.36 13.84
CA SER A 91 -15.13 30.83 14.85
C SER A 91 -15.55 29.70 15.79
N ILE A 92 -15.78 28.49 15.28
CA ILE A 92 -16.12 27.30 16.10
C ILE A 92 -14.99 26.98 17.08
N ARG A 93 -13.72 27.00 16.65
CA ARG A 93 -12.55 26.84 17.54
C ARG A 93 -12.59 27.86 18.67
N GLN A 94 -12.84 29.13 18.35
CA GLN A 94 -12.89 30.19 19.35
C GLN A 94 -14.07 30.01 20.31
N ILE A 95 -15.23 29.57 19.82
CA ILE A 95 -16.40 29.26 20.67
C ILE A 95 -16.07 28.16 21.66
N PHE A 96 -15.43 27.07 21.24
CA PHE A 96 -15.00 26.01 22.17
C PHE A 96 -14.04 26.53 23.24
N ILE A 97 -13.07 27.37 22.86
CA ILE A 97 -12.14 27.99 23.81
C ILE A 97 -12.89 28.91 24.77
N SER A 98 -13.81 29.75 24.27
CA SER A 98 -14.62 30.63 25.11
C SER A 98 -15.50 29.84 26.09
N ILE A 99 -16.16 28.77 25.64
CA ILE A 99 -16.95 27.90 26.51
C ILE A 99 -16.06 27.26 27.57
N LEU A 100 -14.88 26.75 27.19
CA LEU A 100 -13.92 26.16 28.13
C LEU A 100 -13.46 27.19 29.17
N VAL A 101 -13.13 28.40 28.74
CA VAL A 101 -12.72 29.49 29.65
C VAL A 101 -13.87 29.88 30.58
N ILE A 102 -15.10 30.03 30.07
CA ILE A 102 -16.27 30.37 30.89
C ILE A 102 -16.56 29.28 31.91
N VAL A 103 -16.54 28.00 31.51
CA VAL A 103 -16.72 26.86 32.43
C VAL A 103 -15.61 26.82 33.47
N PHE A 104 -14.36 27.01 33.07
CA PHE A 104 -13.23 27.08 34.00
C PHE A 104 -13.37 28.23 35.00
N LEU A 105 -13.76 29.42 34.52
CA LEU A 105 -14.01 30.58 35.38
C LEU A 105 -15.18 30.33 36.33
N GLN A 106 -16.26 29.70 35.86
CA GLN A 106 -17.42 29.35 36.67
C GLN A 106 -17.02 28.42 37.82
N VAL A 107 -16.21 27.39 37.53
CA VAL A 107 -15.68 26.48 38.56
C VAL A 107 -14.77 27.25 39.52
N ALA A 108 -13.84 28.07 39.02
CA ALA A 108 -12.91 28.82 39.85
C ALA A 108 -13.60 29.85 40.77
N ILE A 109 -14.65 30.54 40.27
CA ILE A 109 -15.43 31.50 41.07
C ILE A 109 -16.23 30.76 42.16
N THR A 110 -16.83 29.62 41.82
CA THR A 110 -17.59 28.82 42.78
C THR A 110 -16.67 28.29 43.88
N ASP A 111 -15.50 27.80 43.51
CA ASP A 111 -14.46 27.32 44.46
C ASP A 111 -13.95 28.44 45.37
N LEU A 112 -13.72 29.65 44.81
CA LEU A 112 -13.32 30.82 45.59
C LEU A 112 -14.41 31.27 46.58
N PHE A 113 -15.68 31.17 46.21
CA PHE A 113 -16.80 31.58 47.08
C PHE A 113 -17.06 30.56 48.20
N GLU A 114 -16.94 29.27 47.90
CA GLU A 114 -17.22 28.19 48.86
C GLU A 114 -16.06 27.94 49.83
N LEU A 115 -14.82 27.90 49.35
CA LEU A 115 -13.64 27.56 50.17
C LEU A 115 -12.81 28.77 50.61
N GLY A 116 -12.98 29.94 49.97
CA GLY A 116 -12.19 31.15 50.29
C GLY A 116 -10.72 31.10 49.84
N THR A 117 -10.28 29.97 49.30
CA THR A 117 -8.95 29.73 48.71
C THR A 117 -9.11 29.05 47.36
N ILE A 118 -8.29 29.41 46.38
CA ILE A 118 -8.28 28.77 45.06
C ILE A 118 -7.54 27.43 45.18
N ASP A 119 -8.23 26.40 45.66
CA ASP A 119 -7.72 25.04 45.63
C ASP A 119 -8.53 24.27 44.60
N PHE A 120 -7.98 24.17 43.38
CA PHE A 120 -8.63 23.55 42.22
C PHE A 120 -9.00 22.06 42.40
N ARG A 121 -8.84 21.49 43.61
CA ARG A 121 -9.11 20.09 43.97
C ARG A 121 -8.61 19.12 42.89
N LEU A 122 -7.42 19.42 42.37
CA LEU A 122 -6.76 18.60 41.37
C LEU A 122 -6.43 17.21 41.92
N ASP A 123 -6.57 17.00 43.23
CA ASP A 123 -6.49 15.71 43.90
C ASP A 123 -7.27 14.60 43.19
N VAL A 124 -8.46 14.88 42.64
CA VAL A 124 -9.22 13.87 41.88
C VAL A 124 -8.49 13.49 40.59
N ILE A 125 -7.92 14.48 39.89
CA ILE A 125 -7.14 14.26 38.67
C ILE A 125 -5.84 13.53 39.01
N LEU A 126 -5.09 13.99 40.02
CA LEU A 126 -3.85 13.34 40.48
C LEU A 126 -4.11 11.93 40.99
N TRP A 127 -5.23 11.68 41.67
CA TRP A 127 -5.62 10.35 42.11
C TRP A 127 -5.93 9.42 40.92
N ASN A 128 -6.57 9.94 39.87
CA ASN A 128 -6.78 9.19 38.63
C ASN A 128 -5.47 8.90 37.88
N PHE A 129 -4.46 9.76 38.01
CA PHE A 129 -3.10 9.54 37.49
C PHE A 129 -2.15 8.91 38.51
N SER A 130 -2.69 8.37 39.61
CA SER A 130 -1.87 7.68 40.59
C SER A 130 -1.14 6.51 39.92
N ASN A 131 0.18 6.45 40.15
CA ASN A 131 1.11 5.50 39.55
C ASN A 131 1.36 5.63 38.04
N LEU A 132 1.21 6.84 37.47
CA LEU A 132 1.63 7.11 36.08
C LEU A 132 3.10 6.73 35.82
N SER A 133 3.99 6.85 36.80
CA SER A 133 5.38 6.40 36.67
C SER A 133 5.51 4.89 36.42
N ALA A 134 4.65 4.07 37.02
CA ALA A 134 4.63 2.63 36.77
C ALA A 134 4.10 2.32 35.36
N CYS A 135 3.05 3.03 34.95
CA CYS A 135 2.54 3.00 33.58
C CYS A 135 3.61 3.37 32.55
N LEU A 136 4.36 4.46 32.77
CA LEU A 136 5.45 4.87 31.88
C LEU A 136 6.56 3.82 31.79
N ARG A 137 6.92 3.17 32.90
CA ARG A 137 7.89 2.07 32.87
C ARG A 137 7.39 0.92 32.03
N LEU A 138 6.15 0.46 32.26
CA LEU A 138 5.53 -0.60 31.47
C LEU A 138 5.46 -0.24 29.99
N TRP A 139 5.01 0.98 29.68
CA TRP A 139 4.96 1.53 28.33
C TRP A 139 6.32 1.49 27.64
N LEU A 140 7.37 1.93 28.34
CA LEU A 140 8.73 1.92 27.80
C LEU A 140 9.22 0.49 27.56
N TYR A 141 8.93 -0.46 28.46
CA TYR A 141 9.24 -1.87 28.23
C TYR A 141 8.53 -2.44 27.00
N LEU A 142 7.24 -2.13 26.82
CA LEU A 142 6.47 -2.56 25.66
C LEU A 142 7.02 -1.93 24.37
N PHE A 143 7.28 -0.63 24.38
CA PHE A 143 7.83 0.11 23.25
C PHE A 143 9.20 -0.43 22.83
N VAL A 144 10.11 -0.60 23.79
CA VAL A 144 11.45 -1.15 23.53
C VAL A 144 11.36 -2.59 23.04
N SER A 145 10.50 -3.42 23.65
CA SER A 145 10.29 -4.81 23.21
C SER A 145 9.76 -4.88 21.78
N ALA A 146 8.77 -4.05 21.43
CA ALA A 146 8.23 -4.01 20.07
C ALA A 146 9.27 -3.52 19.07
N CYS A 147 9.99 -2.44 19.40
CA CYS A 147 11.01 -1.88 18.51
C CYS A 147 12.17 -2.85 18.32
N ILE A 148 12.78 -3.35 19.40
CA ILE A 148 13.99 -4.17 19.32
C ILE A 148 13.64 -5.62 18.95
N GLY A 149 12.59 -6.19 19.54
CA GLY A 149 12.20 -7.58 19.37
C GLY A 149 11.76 -7.83 17.94
N VAL A 150 10.77 -7.08 17.45
CA VAL A 150 10.24 -7.26 16.09
C VAL A 150 11.31 -6.93 15.04
N TYR A 151 12.06 -5.84 15.22
CA TYR A 151 13.11 -5.45 14.28
C TYR A 151 14.24 -6.49 14.20
N CYS A 152 14.79 -6.93 15.34
CA CYS A 152 15.86 -7.92 15.36
C CYS A 152 15.39 -9.27 14.82
N CYS A 153 14.19 -9.72 15.19
CA CYS A 153 13.60 -10.96 14.67
C CYS A 153 13.43 -10.90 13.15
N PHE A 154 12.88 -9.79 12.63
CA PHE A 154 12.69 -9.62 11.19
C PHE A 154 14.02 -9.55 10.45
N HIS A 155 14.99 -8.80 10.97
CA HIS A 155 16.33 -8.68 10.39
C HIS A 155 17.05 -10.03 10.36
N PHE A 156 16.97 -10.81 11.44
CA PHE A 156 17.57 -12.14 11.52
C PHE A 156 16.91 -13.11 10.53
N TRP A 157 15.58 -13.12 10.45
CA TRP A 157 14.86 -13.93 9.47
C TRP A 157 15.27 -13.58 8.04
N ALA A 158 15.31 -12.29 7.69
CA ALA A 158 15.71 -11.82 6.37
C ALA A 158 17.15 -12.21 6.00
N TYR A 159 18.09 -12.02 6.93
CA TYR A 159 19.50 -12.37 6.73
C TYR A 159 19.70 -13.88 6.51
N LYS A 160 19.08 -14.71 7.35
CA LYS A 160 19.16 -16.18 7.21
C LYS A 160 18.52 -16.63 5.91
N ARG A 161 17.37 -16.06 5.54
CA ARG A 161 16.70 -16.37 4.27
C ARG A 161 17.60 -16.05 3.07
N LEU A 162 18.26 -14.89 3.07
CA LEU A 162 19.21 -14.51 2.01
C LEU A 162 20.39 -15.48 1.91
N SER A 163 20.90 -15.96 3.04
CA SER A 163 21.99 -16.95 3.06
C SER A 163 21.56 -18.36 2.60
N PHE A 164 20.29 -18.74 2.77
CA PHE A 164 19.77 -20.05 2.34
C PHE A 164 19.42 -20.12 0.85
N ILE A 165 19.08 -18.99 0.23
CA ILE A 165 18.74 -18.90 -1.19
C ILE A 165 19.86 -19.37 -2.15
N PRO A 166 21.13 -18.96 -2.02
CA PRO A 166 22.19 -19.37 -2.95
C PRO A 166 22.57 -20.85 -2.80
N ILE A 167 22.52 -21.40 -1.58
CA ILE A 167 22.93 -22.80 -1.29
C ILE A 167 21.98 -23.80 -1.94
N VAL A 168 20.67 -23.51 -1.97
CA VAL A 168 19.69 -24.39 -2.63
C VAL A 168 19.79 -24.26 -4.15
N SER A 169 20.10 -23.07 -4.67
CA SER A 169 20.18 -22.82 -6.13
C SER A 169 21.34 -23.50 -6.85
N SER A 170 22.38 -23.95 -6.13
CA SER A 170 23.50 -24.70 -6.73
C SER A 170 23.29 -26.22 -6.72
N LEU A 171 22.34 -26.73 -5.92
CA LEU A 171 22.10 -28.16 -5.71
C LEU A 171 21.00 -28.74 -6.62
N ASN A 172 20.26 -27.88 -7.32
CA ASN A 172 19.05 -28.21 -8.09
C ASN A 172 19.20 -27.95 -9.61
N THR A 173 20.43 -27.90 -10.13
CA THR A 173 20.73 -27.66 -11.57
C THR A 173 20.20 -28.75 -12.51
N THR A 174 19.69 -29.88 -12.01
CA THR A 174 18.99 -30.87 -12.82
C THR A 174 17.56 -31.03 -12.31
N GLU A 175 16.60 -30.66 -13.15
CA GLU A 175 15.16 -30.92 -13.05
C GLU A 175 14.29 -29.80 -12.48
N LYS A 176 13.59 -29.12 -13.41
CA LYS A 176 12.46 -28.21 -13.19
C LYS A 176 11.39 -28.88 -12.31
N SER A 177 11.38 -28.56 -11.03
CA SER A 177 10.21 -28.78 -10.18
C SER A 177 9.93 -27.52 -9.39
N ASN A 178 8.75 -26.94 -9.62
CA ASN A 178 8.19 -25.76 -8.91
C ASN A 178 7.86 -26.06 -7.43
N LYS A 179 8.70 -26.86 -6.74
CA LYS A 179 8.55 -27.17 -5.32
C LYS A 179 9.59 -26.37 -4.55
N LYS A 180 9.12 -25.39 -3.76
CA LYS A 180 9.95 -24.71 -2.77
C LYS A 180 10.64 -25.77 -1.89
N PRO A 181 11.94 -25.63 -1.57
CA PRO A 181 12.62 -26.58 -0.70
C PRO A 181 11.88 -26.67 0.64
N THR A 182 11.57 -27.89 1.07
CA THR A 182 10.79 -28.17 2.30
C THR A 182 11.43 -27.55 3.54
N SER A 183 12.76 -27.47 3.60
CA SER A 183 13.51 -26.82 4.69
C SER A 183 13.20 -25.32 4.85
N LEU A 184 12.98 -24.60 3.76
CA LEU A 184 12.67 -23.17 3.78
C LEU A 184 11.23 -22.90 4.22
N LEU A 185 10.30 -23.80 3.87
CA LEU A 185 8.91 -23.75 4.35
C LEU A 185 8.82 -23.99 5.86
N ILE A 186 9.58 -24.95 6.39
CA ILE A 186 9.63 -25.23 7.83
C ILE A 186 10.23 -24.05 8.58
N PHE A 187 11.31 -23.46 8.06
CA PHE A 187 11.91 -22.25 8.65
C PHE A 187 10.92 -21.08 8.67
N ASP A 188 10.29 -20.76 7.54
CA ASP A 188 9.29 -19.69 7.45
C ASP A 188 8.09 -19.97 8.39
N SER A 189 7.65 -21.23 8.52
CA SER A 189 6.57 -21.64 9.43
C SER A 189 6.93 -21.50 10.91
N ILE A 190 8.17 -21.81 11.29
CA ILE A 190 8.66 -21.64 12.67
C ILE A 190 8.69 -20.16 13.03
N TRP A 191 9.19 -19.31 12.14
CA TRP A 191 9.22 -17.86 12.37
C TRP A 191 7.83 -17.25 12.45
N PHE A 192 6.92 -17.69 11.59
CA PHE A 192 5.51 -17.28 11.67
C PHE A 192 4.89 -17.68 13.02
N THR A 193 5.14 -18.91 13.47
CA THR A 193 4.62 -19.41 14.76
C THR A 193 5.20 -18.62 15.93
N LEU A 194 6.50 -18.34 15.91
CA LEU A 194 7.16 -17.53 16.93
C LEU A 194 6.60 -16.09 16.98
N TYR A 195 6.37 -15.49 15.82
CA TYR A 195 5.77 -14.16 15.72
C TYR A 195 4.32 -14.14 16.24
N CYS A 196 3.52 -15.15 15.89
CA CYS A 196 2.16 -15.28 16.39
C CYS A 196 2.11 -15.46 17.91
N LEU A 197 3.03 -16.27 18.46
CA LEU A 197 3.20 -16.43 19.91
C LEU A 197 3.60 -15.11 20.57
N TYR A 198 4.52 -14.36 19.95
CA TYR A 198 4.94 -13.05 20.45
C TYR A 198 3.78 -12.06 20.53
N ILE A 199 2.95 -11.94 19.48
CA ILE A 199 1.75 -11.10 19.50
C ILE A 199 0.81 -11.51 20.64
N GLY A 200 0.57 -12.81 20.81
CA GLY A 200 -0.28 -13.32 21.89
C GLY A 200 0.26 -12.97 23.28
N LEU A 201 1.57 -13.12 23.50
CA LEU A 201 2.21 -12.80 24.77
C LEU A 201 2.23 -11.29 25.03
N PHE A 202 2.47 -10.48 23.99
CA PHE A 202 2.42 -9.03 24.07
C PHE A 202 1.02 -8.49 24.38
N LEU A 203 -0.03 -9.21 23.97
CA LEU A 203 -1.42 -8.87 24.31
C LEU A 203 -1.80 -9.31 25.72
N PHE A 204 -1.31 -10.47 26.17
CA PHE A 204 -1.61 -11.01 27.50
C PHE A 204 -0.87 -10.29 28.63
N PHE A 205 0.40 -9.94 28.43
CA PHE A 205 1.27 -9.36 29.44
C PHE A 205 0.75 -8.04 30.06
N PRO A 206 0.43 -6.98 29.30
CA PRO A 206 -0.11 -5.73 29.85
C PRO A 206 -1.47 -5.93 30.52
N VAL A 207 -2.34 -6.78 29.96
CA VAL A 207 -3.65 -7.08 30.55
C VAL A 207 -3.48 -7.76 31.92
N HIS A 208 -2.59 -8.74 32.01
CA HIS A 208 -2.29 -9.42 33.27
C HIS A 208 -1.69 -8.45 34.29
N TYR A 209 -0.77 -7.58 33.86
CA TYR A 209 -0.13 -6.58 34.73
C TYR A 209 -1.16 -5.57 35.28
N ILE A 210 -2.10 -5.12 34.47
CA ILE A 210 -3.19 -4.21 34.86
C ILE A 210 -4.18 -4.85 35.84
N LEU A 211 -4.42 -6.16 35.72
CA LEU A 211 -5.32 -6.89 36.61
C LEU A 211 -4.67 -7.23 37.96
N ALA A 212 -3.36 -7.45 37.97
CA ALA A 212 -2.61 -7.74 39.19
C ALA A 212 -2.45 -6.50 40.09
N GLU A 213 -2.32 -5.32 39.51
CA GLU A 213 -2.22 -4.06 40.25
C GLU A 213 -3.54 -3.27 40.20
N ASN A 214 -4.00 -2.78 41.36
CA ASN A 214 -5.23 -1.99 41.49
C ASN A 214 -5.03 -0.55 40.97
N TYR A 215 -4.71 -0.39 39.69
CA TYR A 215 -4.55 0.90 39.04
C TYR A 215 -5.88 1.66 38.87
N PRO A 216 -5.86 3.00 38.96
CA PRO A 216 -7.01 3.83 38.61
C PRO A 216 -7.44 3.62 37.15
N ILE A 217 -8.73 3.87 36.88
CA ILE A 217 -9.34 3.63 35.56
C ILE A 217 -8.60 4.30 34.41
N VAL A 218 -8.13 5.54 34.60
CA VAL A 218 -7.45 6.32 33.56
C VAL A 218 -6.12 5.68 33.17
N THR A 219 -5.30 5.30 34.16
CA THR A 219 -4.02 4.61 33.93
C THR A 219 -4.21 3.30 33.16
N ARG A 220 -5.28 2.54 33.46
CA ARG A 220 -5.61 1.31 32.73
C ARG A 220 -5.95 1.57 31.27
N ILE A 221 -6.75 2.60 31.01
CA ILE A 221 -7.17 2.98 29.64
C ILE A 221 -5.95 3.37 28.80
N ILE A 222 -5.01 4.14 29.36
CA ILE A 222 -3.81 4.58 28.62
C ILE A 222 -2.99 3.38 28.14
N ILE A 223 -2.75 2.40 29.02
CA ILE A 223 -1.97 1.21 28.66
C ILE A 223 -2.72 0.38 27.61
N LEU A 224 -4.04 0.22 27.76
CA LEU A 224 -4.85 -0.53 26.79
C LEU A 224 -4.93 0.15 25.41
N ILE A 225 -4.98 1.48 25.36
CA ILE A 225 -4.97 2.22 24.09
C ILE A 225 -3.64 2.03 23.37
N GLU A 226 -2.51 2.09 24.08
CA GLU A 226 -1.20 1.90 23.45
C GLU A 226 -1.00 0.47 22.93
N GLN A 227 -1.62 -0.49 23.59
CA GLN A 227 -1.50 -1.91 23.24
C GLN A 227 -2.20 -2.25 21.90
N VAL A 228 -3.22 -1.49 21.49
CA VAL A 228 -4.06 -1.73 20.29
C VAL A 228 -3.41 -1.16 19.03
#